data_AF-A0A3B4WLM9-F1
#
_entry.id   AF-A0A3B4WLM9-F1
#
_cell.length_a   1.000
_cell.length_b   1.000
_cell.length_c   1.000
_cell.angle_alpha   90.00
_cell.angle_beta   90.00
_cell.angle_gamma   90.00
#
_symmetry.space_group_name_H-M   'P 1'
#
loop_
_entity.id
_entity.type
_entity.pdbx_description
1 polymer ?
#
loop_
_entity_poly.entity_id
_entity_poly.type
_entity_poly.pdbx_seq_one_letter_code
_entity_poly.pdbx_strand_id
1 'polypeptide(L)'
;MDVSVQAQTKPLSTLSAFSYIPPRRKEPKEMSYFNKDSKVPEVSMYDHVYHQAEGYDMKLHRDDRQHHKGRGLNINEEEKSRAVPVLSSSEYGSRPVPVLYETGRHFARVACIKAEFFMKNGIIWNVAEGYGSVAPL
;
A
#
# COMPACT_ATOMS: atom_id res chain seq x y z
N MET A 1 32.93 -15.38 -26.55
CA MET A 1 32.02 -16.52 -26.80
C MET A 1 31.56 -16.42 -28.24
N ASP A 2 31.85 -17.43 -29.06
CA ASP A 2 31.61 -17.35 -30.50
C ASP A 2 30.12 -17.45 -30.81
N VAL A 3 29.59 -16.40 -31.44
CA VAL A 3 28.16 -16.23 -31.79
C VAL A 3 27.67 -17.37 -32.70
N SER A 4 28.56 -17.95 -33.49
CA SER A 4 28.31 -19.09 -34.38
C SER A 4 27.93 -20.38 -33.64
N VAL A 5 28.53 -20.65 -32.48
CA VAL A 5 28.24 -21.85 -31.68
C VAL A 5 26.87 -21.72 -30.99
N GLN A 6 26.51 -20.51 -30.58
CA GLN A 6 25.20 -20.24 -29.98
C GLN A 6 24.06 -20.34 -31.00
N ALA A 7 24.32 -20.02 -32.27
CA ALA A 7 23.33 -20.08 -33.35
C ALA A 7 22.85 -21.50 -33.68
N GLN A 8 23.66 -22.52 -33.39
CA GLN A 8 23.29 -23.92 -33.63
C GLN A 8 22.33 -24.47 -32.57
N THR A 9 22.34 -23.89 -31.37
CA THR A 9 21.60 -24.42 -30.21
C THR A 9 20.40 -23.56 -29.82
N LYS A 10 20.42 -22.26 -30.15
CA LYS A 10 19.39 -21.30 -29.75
C LYS A 10 18.77 -20.65 -30.98
N PRO A 11 17.47 -20.26 -30.89
CA PRO A 11 16.82 -19.60 -32.01
C PRO A 11 17.50 -18.27 -32.36
N LEU A 12 17.52 -17.91 -33.66
CA LEU A 12 18.17 -16.72 -34.21
C LEU A 12 17.82 -15.42 -33.46
N SER A 13 16.59 -15.30 -32.95
CA SER A 13 16.13 -14.15 -32.16
C SER A 13 16.93 -13.93 -30.87
N THR A 14 17.56 -14.97 -30.33
CA THR A 14 18.37 -14.92 -29.11
C THR A 14 19.81 -14.46 -29.33
N LEU A 15 20.26 -14.45 -30.59
CA LEU A 15 21.62 -14.05 -30.97
C LEU A 15 21.74 -12.54 -31.15
N SER A 16 20.64 -11.89 -31.51
CA SER A 16 20.61 -10.46 -31.68
C SER A 16 20.46 -9.77 -30.33
N ALA A 17 21.42 -8.89 -30.04
CA ALA A 17 21.43 -8.07 -28.83
C ALA A 17 20.18 -7.17 -28.70
N PHE A 18 19.49 -6.87 -29.80
CA PHE A 18 18.35 -5.96 -29.82
C PHE A 18 16.99 -6.69 -29.84
N SER A 19 16.93 -7.93 -30.34
CA SER A 19 15.67 -8.68 -30.43
C SER A 19 15.47 -9.69 -29.31
N TYR A 20 16.54 -10.04 -28.58
CA TYR A 20 16.42 -11.00 -27.50
C TYR A 20 15.72 -10.36 -26.30
N ILE A 21 14.48 -10.77 -26.08
CA ILE A 21 13.74 -10.45 -24.85
C ILE A 21 13.87 -11.67 -23.94
N PRO A 22 14.65 -11.60 -22.86
CA PRO A 22 14.75 -12.72 -21.95
C PRO A 22 13.39 -12.96 -21.28
N PRO A 23 13.00 -14.22 -21.05
CA PRO A 23 11.74 -14.54 -20.35
C PRO A 23 11.71 -13.94 -18.94
N ARG A 24 12.88 -13.69 -18.34
CA ARG A 24 13.06 -12.95 -17.09
C ARG A 24 14.29 -12.08 -17.08
N ARG A 25 14.15 -10.90 -16.47
CA ARG A 25 15.27 -10.01 -16.17
C ARG A 25 15.88 -10.45 -14.83
N LYS A 26 17.14 -10.89 -14.86
CA LYS A 26 17.96 -11.23 -13.68
C LYS A 26 18.92 -10.10 -13.29
N GLU A 27 18.66 -8.91 -13.82
CA GLU A 27 19.43 -7.70 -13.56
C GLU A 27 19.30 -7.29 -12.09
N PRO A 28 20.28 -6.54 -11.56
CA PRO A 28 20.20 -6.03 -10.21
C PRO A 28 18.94 -5.16 -10.03
N LYS A 29 18.45 -5.09 -8.79
CA LYS A 29 17.26 -4.29 -8.43
C LYS A 29 17.33 -2.85 -8.93
N GLU A 30 18.51 -2.26 -9.03
CA GLU A 30 18.74 -0.88 -9.48
C GLU A 30 18.26 -0.63 -10.91
N MET A 31 18.25 -1.66 -11.76
CA MET A 31 17.73 -1.59 -13.14
C MET A 31 16.21 -1.80 -13.20
N SER A 32 15.58 -2.21 -12.09
CA SER A 32 14.12 -2.33 -11.98
C SER A 32 13.49 -0.96 -11.71
N TYR A 33 12.30 -0.74 -12.27
CA TYR A 33 11.57 0.53 -12.14
C TYR A 33 11.36 0.95 -10.68
N PHE A 34 11.09 0.00 -9.78
CA PHE A 34 10.83 0.25 -8.36
C PHE A 34 12.07 0.09 -7.46
N ASN A 35 13.26 -0.16 -8.01
CA ASN A 35 14.46 -0.49 -7.26
C ASN A 35 14.25 -1.63 -6.23
N LYS A 36 13.51 -2.67 -6.63
CA LYS A 36 13.22 -3.86 -5.81
C LYS A 36 13.61 -5.14 -6.51
N ASP A 37 13.96 -6.14 -5.69
CA ASP A 37 14.19 -7.50 -6.14
C ASP A 37 12.89 -8.13 -6.65
N SER A 38 12.99 -8.93 -7.72
CA SER A 38 11.84 -9.66 -8.26
C SER A 38 11.40 -10.76 -7.29
N LYS A 39 10.15 -10.71 -6.84
CA LYS A 39 9.56 -11.74 -5.96
C LYS A 39 8.85 -12.87 -6.69
N VAL A 40 8.71 -12.78 -8.02
CA VAL A 40 7.90 -13.73 -8.80
C VAL A 40 8.67 -15.05 -8.92
N PRO A 41 8.08 -16.21 -8.56
CA PRO A 41 8.73 -17.53 -8.70
C PRO A 41 8.89 -17.92 -10.16
N GLU A 42 9.98 -18.61 -10.55
CA GLU A 42 10.15 -19.07 -11.95
C GLU A 42 9.07 -20.11 -12.27
N VAL A 43 8.12 -19.74 -13.13
CA VAL A 43 7.04 -20.60 -13.60
C VAL A 43 7.28 -20.92 -15.07
N SER A 44 7.20 -22.20 -15.42
CA SER A 44 7.34 -22.62 -16.82
C SER A 44 6.12 -22.21 -17.65
N MET A 45 6.31 -22.04 -18.96
CA MET A 45 5.17 -21.73 -19.85
C MET A 45 4.10 -22.83 -19.82
N TYR A 46 4.53 -24.08 -19.65
CA TYR A 46 3.63 -25.22 -19.50
C TYR A 46 2.75 -25.02 -18.27
N ASP A 47 3.35 -24.71 -17.11
CA ASP A 47 2.59 -24.53 -15.87
C ASP A 47 1.61 -23.36 -15.95
N HIS A 48 1.99 -22.27 -16.61
CA HIS A 48 1.09 -21.14 -16.83
C HIS A 48 -0.17 -21.48 -17.65
N VAL A 49 -0.06 -22.43 -18.58
CA VAL A 49 -1.17 -22.83 -19.46
C VAL A 49 -2.02 -23.92 -18.81
N TYR A 50 -1.39 -24.91 -18.18
CA TYR A 50 -2.07 -26.11 -17.69
C TYR A 50 -2.44 -26.09 -16.20
N HIS A 51 -1.80 -25.25 -15.38
CA HIS A 51 -2.09 -25.12 -13.95
C HIS A 51 -2.84 -23.81 -13.63
N GLN A 52 -3.84 -23.47 -14.45
CA GLN A 52 -4.74 -22.35 -14.15
C GLN A 52 -5.72 -22.76 -13.05
N ALA A 53 -6.04 -21.82 -12.16
CA ALA A 53 -7.01 -22.06 -11.10
C ALA A 53 -8.40 -22.29 -11.73
N GLU A 54 -9.01 -23.42 -11.42
CA GLU A 54 -10.37 -23.74 -11.88
C GLU A 54 -11.39 -22.87 -11.12
N GLY A 55 -12.27 -22.19 -11.86
CA GLY A 55 -13.38 -21.42 -11.29
C GLY A 55 -13.47 -19.98 -11.79
N TYR A 56 -14.57 -19.32 -11.44
CA TYR A 56 -14.84 -17.93 -11.80
C TYR A 56 -14.66 -17.01 -10.58
N ASP A 57 -13.84 -15.97 -10.73
CA ASP A 57 -13.69 -14.94 -9.71
C ASP A 57 -14.61 -13.75 -10.01
N MET A 58 -15.73 -13.69 -9.29
CA MET A 58 -16.75 -12.66 -9.45
C MET A 58 -16.26 -11.23 -9.16
N LYS A 59 -15.10 -11.06 -8.51
CA LYS A 59 -14.48 -9.75 -8.28
C LYS A 59 -13.62 -9.30 -9.45
N LEU A 60 -13.27 -10.22 -10.36
CA LEU A 60 -12.54 -9.93 -11.58
C LEU A 60 -13.51 -9.45 -12.66
N HIS A 61 -13.25 -8.28 -13.23
CA HIS A 61 -14.13 -7.71 -14.26
C HIS A 61 -14.03 -8.45 -15.61
N ARG A 62 -12.90 -9.11 -15.88
CA ARG A 62 -12.64 -9.97 -17.05
C ARG A 62 -11.65 -11.06 -16.68
N ASP A 63 -11.88 -12.27 -17.19
CA ASP A 63 -11.12 -13.48 -16.85
C ASP A 63 -9.62 -13.39 -17.23
N ASP A 64 -9.27 -12.60 -18.25
CA ASP A 64 -7.90 -12.43 -18.75
C ASP A 64 -7.04 -11.44 -17.94
N ARG A 65 -7.62 -10.70 -16.99
CA ARG A 65 -6.93 -9.61 -16.26
C ARG A 65 -6.74 -9.89 -14.78
N GLN A 66 -5.79 -10.75 -14.42
CA GLN A 66 -5.48 -11.12 -13.03
C GLN A 66 -5.26 -9.91 -12.10
N HIS A 67 -4.54 -8.88 -12.55
CA HIS A 67 -4.21 -7.69 -11.76
C HIS A 67 -5.13 -6.49 -12.00
N HIS A 68 -6.38 -6.72 -12.40
CA HIS A 68 -7.36 -5.65 -12.61
C HIS A 68 -7.45 -4.73 -11.38
N LYS A 69 -7.36 -3.40 -11.62
CA LYS A 69 -7.32 -2.36 -10.57
C LYS A 69 -6.18 -2.51 -9.55
N GLY A 70 -5.05 -3.11 -9.95
CA GLY A 70 -3.90 -3.31 -9.08
C GLY A 70 -4.09 -4.42 -8.05
N ARG A 71 -5.06 -5.33 -8.25
CA ARG A 71 -5.29 -6.44 -7.33
C ARG A 71 -4.07 -7.34 -7.24
N GLY A 72 -3.62 -7.60 -6.01
CA GLY A 72 -2.42 -8.39 -5.73
C GLY A 72 -1.10 -7.66 -5.97
N LEU A 73 -1.14 -6.37 -6.33
CA LEU A 73 0.05 -5.52 -6.46
C LEU A 73 0.13 -4.57 -5.26
N ASN A 74 1.26 -4.58 -4.56
CA ASN A 74 1.50 -3.68 -3.42
C ASN A 74 2.23 -2.41 -3.87
N ILE A 75 1.69 -1.73 -4.88
CA ILE A 75 2.35 -0.58 -5.54
C ILE A 75 2.76 0.49 -4.52
N ASN A 76 1.89 0.79 -3.53
CA ASN A 76 2.20 1.77 -2.50
C ASN A 76 3.42 1.39 -1.64
N GLU A 77 3.61 0.12 -1.30
CA GLU A 77 4.78 -0.34 -0.56
C GLU A 77 6.04 -0.35 -1.44
N GLU A 78 5.86 -0.51 -2.75
CA GLU A 78 6.94 -0.44 -3.74
C GLU A 78 7.42 0.99 -3.95
N GLU A 79 6.50 1.93 -4.08
CA GLU A 79 6.83 3.36 -4.17
C GLU A 79 7.47 3.88 -2.88
N LYS A 80 6.95 3.50 -1.70
CA LYS A 80 7.50 3.94 -0.41
C LYS A 80 8.94 3.52 -0.15
N SER A 81 9.37 2.38 -0.69
CA SER A 81 10.76 1.93 -0.52
C SER A 81 11.74 2.58 -1.48
N ARG A 82 11.25 3.31 -2.48
CA ARG A 82 12.14 4.03 -3.40
C ARG A 82 12.85 5.13 -2.62
N ALA A 83 14.15 5.23 -2.85
CA ALA A 83 14.93 6.34 -2.30
C ALA A 83 14.47 7.70 -2.86
N VAL A 84 14.02 7.72 -4.12
CA VAL A 84 13.53 8.93 -4.79
C VAL A 84 12.12 8.68 -5.34
N PRO A 85 11.13 9.50 -4.94
CA PRO A 85 9.77 9.42 -5.45
C PRO A 85 9.71 9.78 -6.94
N VAL A 86 8.82 9.14 -7.69
CA VAL A 86 8.58 9.48 -9.11
C VAL A 86 7.76 10.75 -9.25
N LEU A 87 6.78 10.91 -8.36
CA LEU A 87 5.82 12.00 -8.38
C LEU A 87 5.92 12.76 -7.07
N SER A 88 5.86 14.09 -7.14
CA SER A 88 5.75 14.94 -5.94
C SER A 88 4.53 14.56 -5.09
N SER A 89 3.48 14.02 -5.71
CA SER A 89 2.29 13.51 -5.01
C SER A 89 2.54 12.31 -4.10
N SER A 90 3.59 11.52 -4.36
CA SER A 90 3.93 10.39 -3.49
C SER A 90 4.54 10.85 -2.15
N GLU A 91 5.11 12.06 -2.11
CA GLU A 91 5.47 12.76 -0.86
C GLU A 91 4.32 13.62 -0.34
N TYR A 92 3.58 14.28 -1.24
CA TYR A 92 2.53 15.23 -0.88
C TYR A 92 1.33 14.52 -0.24
N GLY A 93 1.05 14.86 1.02
CA GLY A 93 0.03 14.22 1.83
C GLY A 93 0.50 12.96 2.57
N SER A 94 1.75 12.52 2.37
CA SER A 94 2.37 11.57 3.27
C SER A 94 2.49 12.22 4.65
N ARG A 95 1.84 11.62 5.66
CA ARG A 95 1.99 12.08 7.04
C ARG A 95 3.37 11.61 7.51
N PRO A 96 4.34 12.51 7.79
CA PRO A 96 5.56 12.08 8.44
C PRO A 96 5.21 11.41 9.77
N VAL A 97 5.99 10.41 10.16
CA VAL A 97 5.77 9.65 11.41
C VAL A 97 5.64 10.65 12.57
N PRO A 98 4.51 10.64 13.30
CA PRO A 98 4.10 11.76 14.16
C PRO A 98 4.97 12.00 15.40
N VAL A 99 6.00 11.18 15.63
CA VAL A 99 6.78 11.18 16.87
C VAL A 99 7.58 12.48 17.09
N LEU A 100 7.94 13.21 16.03
CA LEU A 100 8.77 14.43 16.15
C LEU A 100 7.96 15.74 16.16
N TYR A 101 6.68 15.71 15.80
CA TYR A 101 5.88 16.92 15.60
C TYR A 101 4.48 16.75 16.20
N GLU A 102 4.42 16.40 17.48
CA GLU A 102 3.23 16.69 18.26
C GLU A 102 3.19 18.21 18.47
N THR A 103 2.56 18.93 17.54
CA THR A 103 2.19 20.32 17.79
C THR A 103 1.21 20.29 18.94
N GLY A 104 1.72 20.51 20.15
CA GLY A 104 0.91 20.70 21.34
C GLY A 104 -0.22 21.64 20.95
N ARG A 105 -1.47 21.23 21.20
CA ARG A 105 -2.64 22.02 20.80
C ARG A 105 -2.79 23.18 21.79
N HIS A 106 -1.85 24.13 21.75
CA HIS A 106 -1.68 25.20 22.73
C HIS A 106 -2.94 26.08 22.88
N PHE A 107 -3.73 26.20 21.81
CA PHE A 107 -4.98 26.97 21.78
C PHE A 107 -6.16 26.10 21.33
N ALA A 108 -6.28 24.89 21.88
CA ALA A 108 -7.45 24.04 21.65
C ALA A 108 -8.72 24.71 22.20
N ARG A 109 -9.81 24.68 21.43
CA ARG A 109 -11.13 25.06 21.96
C ARG A 109 -11.56 24.02 22.99
N VAL A 110 -11.77 24.46 24.23
CA VAL A 110 -12.30 23.64 25.31
C VAL A 110 -13.81 23.88 25.39
N ALA A 111 -14.59 22.80 25.47
CA ALA A 111 -16.04 22.88 25.56
C ALA A 111 -16.48 23.13 27.02
N CYS A 112 -16.18 24.32 27.57
CA CYS A 112 -16.42 24.66 28.98
C CYS A 112 -17.89 24.49 29.38
N ILE A 113 -18.84 24.95 28.55
CA ILE A 113 -20.29 24.79 28.83
C ILE A 113 -20.65 23.31 29.00
N LYS A 114 -20.13 22.44 28.13
CA LYS A 114 -20.41 21.00 28.22
C LYS A 114 -19.78 20.36 29.46
N ALA A 115 -18.62 20.85 29.90
CA ALA A 115 -17.89 20.33 31.04
C ALA A 115 -18.46 20.83 32.38
N GLU A 116 -18.84 22.11 32.45
CA GLU A 116 -19.24 22.79 33.69
C GLU A 116 -20.76 22.76 33.91
N PHE A 117 -21.56 22.96 32.86
CA PHE A 117 -23.01 23.13 33.00
C PHE A 117 -23.75 21.79 33.03
N PHE A 118 -23.29 20.80 32.27
CA PHE A 118 -23.98 19.52 32.14
C PHE A 118 -23.29 18.44 32.99
N MET A 119 -23.82 18.20 34.19
CA MET A 119 -23.36 17.12 35.06
C MET A 119 -23.80 15.76 34.50
N LYS A 120 -22.90 14.77 34.49
CA LYS A 120 -23.19 13.42 33.96
C LYS A 120 -24.21 12.62 34.79
N ASN A 121 -24.39 13.00 36.06
CA ASN A 121 -25.10 12.17 37.03
C ASN A 121 -26.54 12.64 37.33
N GLY A 122 -27.04 13.67 36.64
CA GLY A 122 -28.44 14.14 36.79
C GLY A 122 -28.82 14.67 38.19
N ILE A 123 -27.85 14.83 39.09
CA ILE A 123 -28.05 15.29 40.47
C ILE A 123 -27.83 16.80 40.53
N ILE A 124 -28.85 17.55 40.97
CA ILE A 124 -28.81 19.00 41.14
C ILE A 124 -28.63 19.32 42.63
N TRP A 125 -27.62 20.12 42.99
CA TRP A 125 -27.44 20.62 44.36
C TRP A 125 -28.21 21.94 44.49
N ASN A 126 -29.33 21.95 45.23
CA ASN A 126 -30.04 23.18 45.57
C ASN A 126 -29.41 23.80 46.83
N VAL A 127 -29.08 25.10 46.77
CA VAL A 127 -28.40 25.86 47.84
C VAL A 127 -29.38 26.38 48.91
N ALA A 128 -30.68 26.19 48.72
CA ALA A 128 -31.66 26.48 49.76
C ALA A 128 -31.48 25.52 50.94
N GLU A 129 -30.79 26.01 51.97
CA GLU A 129 -30.63 25.46 53.32
C GLU A 129 -29.84 24.14 53.40
N GLY A 130 -28.53 24.26 53.69
CA GLY A 130 -27.70 23.21 54.31
C GLY A 130 -27.79 21.81 53.69
N TYR A 131 -26.90 21.49 52.75
CA TYR A 131 -26.85 20.20 52.04
C TYR A 131 -28.23 19.77 51.50
N GLY A 132 -28.71 20.51 50.49
CA GLY A 132 -30.01 20.30 49.87
C GLY A 132 -30.28 18.86 49.42
N SER A 133 -31.54 18.45 49.50
CA SER A 133 -32.01 17.13 49.08
C SER A 133 -31.69 16.85 47.61
N VAL A 134 -31.03 15.73 47.35
CA VAL A 134 -30.78 15.22 46.00
C VAL A 134 -32.10 14.70 45.42
N ALA A 135 -32.67 15.42 44.46
CA ALA A 135 -33.78 14.93 43.65
C ALA A 135 -33.22 14.39 42.32
N PRO A 136 -33.41 13.09 42.01
CA PRO A 136 -33.13 12.59 40.67
C PRO A 136 -34.16 13.12 39.67
N LEU A 137 -33.72 13.37 38.44
CA LEU A 137 -34.59 13.59 37.27
C LEU A 137 -35.28 12.29 36.85
#